data_AF-A0AAD7J6S5-F1
#
_entry.id   AF-A0AAD7J6S5-F1
#
_cell.length_a   1.000
_cell.length_b   1.000
_cell.length_c   1.000
_cell.angle_alpha   90.00
_cell.angle_beta   90.00
_cell.angle_gamma   90.00
#
_symmetry.space_group_name_H-M   'P 1'
#
loop_
_entity.id
_entity.type
_entity.pdbx_description
1 polymer ?
#
loop_
_entity_poly.entity_id
_entity_poly.type
_entity_poly.pdbx_seq_one_letter_code
_entity_poly.pdbx_strand_id
1 'polypeptide(L)'
;MASPSPFTRWATPKTSANHSQHPSSVGKPIPPLPPLPPMSHGTSHLVPSSPLTEHQFYGQLNFGTPRPTHQLFSYAAPKKLARNASHLDDENIAPTDGGSSPSTPSGSVRPKKRPKHNPPLSGLGDGSSRRKPSRTNAQKIELILGTIQTENWTLGYFLYQIFRAKDNEGGEIHRSSTHSQMVSVFLAGRSNETVADIIAEWMTHPDGRIPADSANSDLLYSTTVPYTDIRPVRAALTSFATQTVGKRVAVEAESAVKLNSGLHVSIGKKHPETKLRREDFGEGTIPRVQAVIKEKQPVTLYLFNRIAMRKPRKRDGIIIERKTRPAAMVVTHAIASLDFCRTDQANLLPLMRGILYLGSSAPVELINYNCRIGTMPAPDTVRRAMITLSEEEGHATQAHGKDPTTAGFLFVDNTQNYARARDLRIGRESVMNVGMSGLYMEAPDVDIEVFNLEDKRALIALNRRKDVTVDDFLGFVDQLDADVTGTLHILEVLARCIPSLKSGWGAR
;
A
#
# COMPACT_ATOMS: atom_id res chain seq x y z
N MET A 1 9.19 9.88 -31.60
CA MET A 1 9.83 11.01 -30.93
C MET A 1 8.73 11.79 -30.21
N ALA A 2 8.54 11.52 -28.92
CA ALA A 2 7.50 12.16 -28.12
C ALA A 2 8.17 13.14 -27.15
N SER A 3 7.82 14.42 -27.29
CA SER A 3 8.17 15.49 -26.35
C SER A 3 6.96 15.77 -25.46
N PRO A 4 7.13 15.96 -24.13
CA PRO A 4 6.01 16.28 -23.24
C PRO A 4 5.70 17.79 -23.18
N SER A 5 4.42 18.05 -22.90
CA SER A 5 3.72 19.31 -22.64
C SER A 5 4.53 20.42 -21.91
N PRO A 6 4.32 21.71 -22.25
CA PRO A 6 5.07 22.84 -21.67
C PRO A 6 4.62 23.32 -20.29
N PHE A 7 3.65 22.67 -19.62
CA PHE A 7 3.15 23.11 -18.30
C PHE A 7 3.55 22.18 -17.15
N THR A 8 4.83 21.83 -17.02
CA THR A 8 5.47 21.51 -15.72
C THR A 8 7.00 21.51 -15.87
N ARG A 9 7.64 22.67 -15.70
CA ARG A 9 9.10 22.73 -15.46
C ARG A 9 9.31 23.02 -13.98
N TRP A 10 9.58 21.97 -13.21
CA TRP A 10 10.28 22.12 -11.94
C TRP A 10 11.78 22.16 -12.27
N ALA A 11 12.43 23.28 -11.98
CA ALA A 11 13.88 23.37 -12.07
C ALA A 11 14.50 22.49 -10.97
N THR A 12 15.11 21.37 -11.36
CA THR A 12 16.06 20.68 -10.48
C THR A 12 17.25 21.61 -10.22
N PRO A 13 17.69 21.82 -8.97
CA PRO A 13 18.89 22.61 -8.71
C PRO A 13 20.10 21.89 -9.31
N LYS A 14 20.85 22.61 -10.16
CA LYS A 14 22.15 22.17 -10.65
C LYS A 14 23.10 22.02 -9.45
N THR A 15 23.36 20.79 -9.03
CA THR A 15 24.50 20.48 -8.16
C THR A 15 25.80 20.73 -8.93
N SER A 16 26.48 21.84 -8.62
CA SER A 16 27.87 22.04 -9.00
C SER A 16 28.73 21.02 -8.26
N ALA A 17 29.40 20.17 -9.03
CA ALA A 17 30.42 19.26 -8.52
C ALA A 17 31.67 20.08 -8.12
N ASN A 18 31.73 20.50 -6.87
CA ASN A 18 32.99 20.95 -6.26
C ASN A 18 33.66 19.74 -5.61
N HIS A 19 34.70 19.24 -6.28
CA HIS A 19 35.73 18.41 -5.68
C HIS A 19 36.45 19.21 -4.58
N SER A 20 36.07 18.97 -3.32
CA SER A 20 36.85 19.37 -2.16
C SER A 20 37.71 18.20 -1.72
N GLN A 21 39.03 18.36 -1.82
CA GLN A 21 40.02 17.47 -1.25
C GLN A 21 39.94 17.56 0.28
N HIS A 22 39.65 16.45 0.95
CA HIS A 22 39.80 16.30 2.40
C HIS A 22 41.29 16.20 2.76
N PRO A 23 41.81 17.00 3.70
CA PRO A 23 43.08 16.71 4.34
C PRO A 23 42.88 15.59 5.37
N SER A 24 43.74 14.58 5.27
CA SER A 24 43.88 13.45 6.18
C SER A 24 44.27 13.92 7.58
N SER A 25 43.34 13.87 8.53
CA SER A 25 43.63 14.06 9.94
C SER A 25 44.11 12.75 10.57
N VAL A 26 45.36 12.75 10.99
CA VAL A 26 46.03 11.74 11.80
C VAL A 26 45.25 11.48 13.10
N GLY A 27 44.91 10.21 13.35
CA GLY A 27 44.16 9.78 14.52
C GLY A 27 44.94 9.94 15.83
N LYS A 28 44.26 10.50 16.84
CA LYS A 28 44.69 10.41 18.24
C LYS A 28 44.05 9.19 18.90
N PRO A 29 44.77 8.44 19.76
CA PRO A 29 44.24 7.26 20.42
C PRO A 29 43.18 7.62 21.47
N ILE A 30 42.11 6.82 21.49
CA ILE A 30 41.00 6.89 22.44
C ILE A 30 41.47 6.29 23.78
N PRO A 31 41.25 6.96 24.93
CA PRO A 31 41.57 6.38 26.25
C PRO A 31 40.58 5.24 26.61
N PRO A 32 41.03 4.23 27.38
CA PRO A 32 40.20 3.09 27.73
C PRO A 32 39.03 3.48 28.64
N LEU A 33 37.86 2.89 28.38
CA LEU A 33 36.67 3.01 29.20
C LEU A 33 36.87 2.36 30.59
N PRO A 34 36.30 2.94 31.66
CA PRO A 34 36.33 2.35 32.99
C PRO A 34 35.49 1.07 33.06
N PRO A 35 35.85 0.12 33.95
CA PRO A 35 35.14 -1.15 34.09
C PRO A 35 33.75 -0.95 34.70
N LEU A 36 32.78 -1.66 34.12
CA LEU A 36 31.40 -1.71 34.63
C LEU A 36 31.33 -2.49 35.97
N PRO A 37 30.47 -2.06 36.90
CA PRO A 37 30.29 -2.76 38.18
C PRO A 37 29.59 -4.12 37.98
N PRO A 38 29.85 -5.09 38.87
CA PRO A 38 29.31 -6.45 38.74
C PRO A 38 27.79 -6.46 38.93
N MET A 39 27.08 -7.06 37.97
CA MET A 39 25.64 -7.29 38.06
C MET A 39 25.35 -8.38 39.10
N SER A 40 24.55 -8.02 40.11
CA SER A 40 23.98 -8.97 41.07
C SER A 40 22.91 -9.83 40.40
N HIS A 41 23.05 -11.15 40.48
CA HIS A 41 22.01 -12.11 40.10
C HIS A 41 20.82 -12.03 41.06
N GLY A 42 19.79 -11.29 40.67
CA GLY A 42 18.47 -11.32 41.30
C GLY A 42 17.52 -12.21 40.50
N THR A 43 17.26 -13.41 41.01
CA THR A 43 16.27 -14.36 40.49
C THR A 43 14.87 -13.75 40.64
N SER A 44 14.27 -13.32 39.54
CA SER A 44 12.85 -12.93 39.49
C SER A 44 12.09 -13.91 38.61
N HIS A 45 11.18 -14.66 39.23
CA HIS A 45 10.20 -15.52 38.57
C HIS A 45 9.29 -14.66 37.68
N LEU A 46 9.39 -14.82 36.36
CA LEU A 46 8.45 -14.27 35.41
C LEU A 46 7.20 -15.17 35.37
N VAL A 47 6.10 -14.65 35.90
CA VAL A 47 4.75 -15.16 35.66
C VAL A 47 4.36 -14.79 34.22
N PRO A 48 3.84 -15.74 33.41
CA PRO A 48 3.37 -15.40 32.07
C PRO A 48 2.09 -14.54 32.16
N SER A 49 2.16 -13.35 31.57
CA SER A 49 1.02 -12.45 31.41
C SER A 49 -0.08 -13.12 30.58
N SER A 50 -1.29 -13.17 31.15
CA SER A 50 -2.50 -13.68 30.51
C SER A 50 -2.86 -12.90 29.23
N PRO A 51 -3.52 -13.54 28.23
CA PRO A 51 -3.99 -12.85 27.04
C PRO A 51 -5.04 -11.79 27.40
N LEU A 52 -4.89 -10.59 26.84
CA LEU A 52 -5.81 -9.47 26.99
C LEU A 52 -7.21 -9.86 26.46
N THR A 53 -8.21 -9.83 27.34
CA THR A 53 -9.62 -10.00 26.99
C THR A 53 -10.14 -8.84 26.14
N GLU A 54 -10.80 -9.18 25.04
CA GLU A 54 -11.32 -8.33 23.94
C GLU A 54 -12.36 -7.26 24.38
N HIS A 55 -12.80 -7.26 25.65
CA HIS A 55 -13.83 -6.37 26.17
C HIS A 55 -13.38 -4.97 26.61
N GLN A 56 -12.09 -4.63 26.53
CA GLN A 56 -11.60 -3.29 26.94
C GLN A 56 -11.42 -2.28 25.80
N PHE A 57 -11.67 -2.65 24.54
CA PHE A 57 -11.42 -1.76 23.40
C PHE A 57 -12.57 -0.79 23.07
N TYR A 58 -13.75 -0.98 23.66
CA TYR A 58 -14.87 -0.05 23.52
C TYR A 58 -15.04 0.77 24.80
N GLY A 59 -14.31 1.89 24.91
CA GLY A 59 -14.66 2.93 25.87
C GLY A 59 -16.11 3.36 25.64
N GLN A 60 -16.92 3.38 26.70
CA GLN A 60 -18.31 3.81 26.66
C GLN A 60 -18.44 5.16 25.92
N LEU A 61 -19.05 5.12 24.74
CA LEU A 61 -19.41 6.30 23.97
C LEU A 61 -20.60 6.99 24.63
N ASN A 62 -20.33 7.90 25.55
CA ASN A 62 -21.35 8.86 26.00
C ASN A 62 -21.56 9.90 24.89
N PHE A 63 -22.45 9.60 23.95
CA PHE A 63 -23.09 10.63 23.14
C PHE A 63 -24.03 11.40 24.07
N GLY A 64 -23.67 12.64 24.40
CA GLY A 64 -24.57 13.54 25.12
C GLY A 64 -25.92 13.59 24.41
N THR A 65 -27.00 13.42 25.18
CA THR A 65 -28.38 13.49 24.70
C THR A 65 -28.62 14.78 23.91
N PRO A 66 -29.24 14.73 22.72
CA PRO A 66 -29.56 15.93 21.96
C PRO A 66 -30.60 16.77 22.73
N ARG A 67 -30.34 18.08 22.84
CA ARG A 67 -31.34 19.06 23.33
C ARG A 67 -32.54 19.08 22.38
N PRO A 68 -33.78 19.14 22.89
CA PRO A 68 -34.96 19.25 22.05
C PRO A 68 -35.09 20.68 21.52
N THR A 69 -34.67 20.91 20.27
CA THR A 69 -35.12 22.06 19.49
C THR A 69 -36.38 21.66 18.73
N HIS A 70 -37.54 22.00 19.30
CA HIS A 70 -38.80 22.02 18.58
C HIS A 70 -38.78 23.17 17.57
N GLN A 71 -38.45 22.89 16.31
CA GLN A 71 -38.95 23.67 15.17
C GLN A 71 -39.26 22.70 14.03
N LEU A 72 -40.55 22.47 13.83
CA LEU A 72 -41.15 21.65 12.77
C LEU A 72 -41.05 22.41 11.44
N PHE A 73 -40.13 21.99 10.57
CA PHE A 73 -40.27 22.21 9.13
C PHE A 73 -40.69 20.89 8.48
N SER A 74 -41.95 20.82 8.08
CA SER A 74 -42.52 19.68 7.37
C SER A 74 -42.06 19.68 5.91
N TYR A 75 -41.14 18.79 5.56
CA TYR A 75 -40.92 18.40 4.18
C TYR A 75 -41.66 17.08 3.90
N ALA A 76 -42.60 17.13 2.98
CA ALA A 76 -43.36 15.98 2.50
C ALA A 76 -42.43 14.99 1.78
N ALA A 77 -42.45 13.72 2.21
CA ALA A 77 -41.70 12.63 1.61
C ALA A 77 -42.40 12.09 0.34
N PRO A 78 -41.67 11.81 -0.75
CA PRO A 78 -42.23 11.07 -1.87
C PRO A 78 -42.30 9.57 -1.58
N LYS A 79 -43.35 8.96 -2.15
CA LYS A 79 -43.84 7.60 -1.94
C LYS A 79 -42.81 6.51 -2.25
N LYS A 80 -42.74 5.50 -1.37
CA LYS A 80 -41.99 4.25 -1.52
C LYS A 80 -42.58 3.40 -2.66
N LEU A 81 -41.74 3.00 -3.60
CA LEU A 81 -42.00 1.86 -4.48
C LEU A 81 -41.44 0.60 -3.81
N ALA A 82 -42.35 -0.29 -3.44
CA ALA A 82 -42.05 -1.64 -3.00
C ALA A 82 -41.47 -2.44 -4.18
N ARG A 83 -40.36 -3.15 -3.95
CA ARG A 83 -39.94 -4.26 -4.80
C ARG A 83 -39.62 -5.47 -3.93
N ASN A 84 -40.25 -6.56 -4.34
CA ASN A 84 -40.35 -7.83 -3.67
C ASN A 84 -39.00 -8.51 -3.48
N ALA A 85 -38.88 -9.16 -2.34
CA ALA A 85 -37.89 -10.19 -2.07
C ALA A 85 -38.18 -11.41 -2.94
N SER A 86 -37.14 -11.93 -3.59
CA SER A 86 -37.10 -13.31 -4.08
C SER A 86 -35.81 -13.95 -3.56
N HIS A 87 -36.01 -14.75 -2.52
CA HIS A 87 -35.37 -16.04 -2.24
C HIS A 87 -34.48 -16.58 -3.38
N LEU A 88 -33.17 -16.70 -3.13
CA LEU A 88 -32.30 -17.62 -3.85
C LEU A 88 -31.23 -18.12 -2.86
N ASP A 89 -31.49 -19.30 -2.32
CA ASP A 89 -30.46 -20.24 -1.93
C ASP A 89 -29.75 -20.68 -3.21
N ASP A 90 -28.42 -20.63 -3.21
CA ASP A 90 -27.57 -21.56 -3.97
C ASP A 90 -26.12 -21.40 -3.48
N GLU A 91 -25.79 -22.26 -2.53
CA GLU A 91 -24.41 -22.64 -2.23
C GLU A 91 -23.88 -23.56 -3.34
N ASN A 92 -22.56 -23.52 -3.54
CA ASN A 92 -21.73 -24.53 -4.21
C ASN A 92 -21.85 -24.66 -5.74
N ILE A 93 -20.82 -24.17 -6.43
CA ILE A 93 -19.88 -24.96 -7.25
C ILE A 93 -18.85 -23.97 -7.82
N ALA A 94 -17.56 -24.21 -7.56
CA ALA A 94 -16.48 -23.47 -8.22
C ALA A 94 -16.42 -23.86 -9.71
N PRO A 95 -16.27 -22.91 -10.65
CA PRO A 95 -16.01 -23.26 -12.03
C PRO A 95 -14.58 -23.78 -12.15
N THR A 96 -14.44 -25.05 -12.53
CA THR A 96 -13.19 -25.62 -13.03
C THR A 96 -12.89 -25.01 -14.40
N ASP A 97 -12.16 -23.90 -14.41
CA ASP A 97 -11.56 -23.37 -15.63
C ASP A 97 -10.38 -24.29 -16.03
N GLY A 98 -10.52 -24.94 -17.17
CA GLY A 98 -9.48 -25.72 -17.82
C GLY A 98 -8.29 -24.84 -18.20
N GLY A 99 -7.29 -24.79 -17.31
CA GLY A 99 -5.98 -24.21 -17.56
C GLY A 99 -5.14 -25.15 -18.41
N SER A 100 -4.84 -24.72 -19.63
CA SER A 100 -3.88 -25.34 -20.54
C SER A 100 -2.48 -25.32 -19.90
N SER A 101 -1.87 -26.49 -19.77
CA SER A 101 -0.49 -26.63 -19.30
C SER A 101 0.49 -25.87 -20.22
N PRO A 102 1.49 -25.16 -19.67
CA PRO A 102 2.55 -24.59 -20.48
C PRO A 102 3.42 -25.71 -21.06
N SER A 103 3.59 -25.68 -22.38
CA SER A 103 4.49 -26.53 -23.15
C SER A 103 5.94 -26.31 -22.70
N THR A 104 6.53 -27.33 -22.09
CA THR A 104 7.97 -27.39 -21.80
C THR A 104 8.78 -27.43 -23.10
N PRO A 105 9.90 -26.70 -23.21
CA PRO A 105 10.76 -26.73 -24.38
C PRO A 105 11.45 -28.09 -24.50
N SER A 106 11.12 -28.79 -25.59
CA SER A 106 11.84 -29.95 -26.09
C SER A 106 13.22 -29.51 -26.59
N GLY A 107 14.30 -30.05 -26.03
CA GLY A 107 15.65 -29.69 -26.47
C GLY A 107 16.79 -30.21 -25.62
N SER A 108 16.80 -31.50 -25.27
CA SER A 108 18.02 -32.16 -24.78
C SER A 108 18.25 -33.44 -25.57
N VAL A 109 19.20 -33.34 -26.51
CA VAL A 109 19.68 -34.44 -27.35
C VAL A 109 20.28 -35.50 -26.44
N ARG A 110 19.54 -36.60 -26.28
CA ARG A 110 19.97 -37.79 -25.55
C ARG A 110 21.14 -38.43 -26.31
N PRO A 111 22.32 -38.64 -25.68
CA PRO A 111 23.43 -39.32 -26.36
C PRO A 111 23.02 -40.75 -26.73
N LYS A 112 23.20 -41.09 -28.02
CA LYS A 112 22.96 -42.42 -28.59
C LYS A 112 23.72 -43.47 -27.76
N LYS A 113 22.98 -44.30 -27.02
CA LYS A 113 23.53 -45.48 -26.34
C LYS A 113 24.20 -46.37 -27.39
N ARG A 114 25.52 -46.55 -27.26
CA ARG A 114 26.28 -47.56 -27.99
C ARG A 114 25.63 -48.94 -27.76
N PRO A 115 25.47 -49.76 -28.81
CA PRO A 115 25.00 -51.14 -28.67
C PRO A 115 26.07 -51.93 -27.92
N LYS A 116 25.74 -52.40 -26.70
CA LYS A 116 26.58 -53.38 -26.00
C LYS A 116 26.29 -54.74 -26.62
N HIS A 117 27.23 -55.19 -27.45
CA HIS A 117 27.35 -56.57 -27.88
C HIS A 117 27.70 -57.40 -26.64
N ASN A 118 26.71 -58.10 -26.07
CA ASN A 118 26.98 -59.14 -25.08
C ASN A 118 27.27 -60.44 -25.84
N PRO A 119 28.33 -61.19 -25.49
CA PRO A 119 28.58 -62.51 -26.05
C PRO A 119 27.49 -63.51 -25.61
N PRO A 120 27.24 -64.56 -26.42
CA PRO A 120 26.25 -65.57 -26.10
C PRO A 120 26.77 -66.45 -24.97
N LEU A 121 26.26 -66.25 -23.75
CA LEU A 121 26.40 -67.24 -22.69
C LEU A 121 25.34 -68.32 -22.92
N SER A 122 25.79 -69.41 -23.53
CA SER A 122 25.06 -70.66 -23.67
C SER A 122 24.93 -71.35 -22.31
N GLY A 123 23.70 -71.74 -21.97
CA GLY A 123 23.44 -72.76 -20.94
C GLY A 123 23.10 -72.21 -19.56
N LEU A 124 21.81 -72.28 -19.22
CA LEU A 124 21.26 -72.98 -18.05
C LEU A 124 19.93 -72.33 -17.63
N GLY A 125 18.86 -73.14 -17.69
CA GLY A 125 17.66 -72.97 -16.88
C GLY A 125 16.56 -72.11 -17.50
N ASP A 126 15.60 -72.78 -18.11
CA ASP A 126 14.29 -72.26 -18.50
C ASP A 126 13.43 -71.97 -17.24
N GLY A 127 13.94 -71.11 -16.36
CA GLY A 127 13.26 -70.63 -15.18
C GLY A 127 12.40 -69.44 -15.56
N SER A 128 11.26 -69.69 -16.21
CA SER A 128 10.28 -68.63 -16.43
C SER A 128 9.88 -68.07 -15.06
N SER A 129 10.46 -66.93 -14.71
CA SER A 129 10.14 -66.19 -13.49
C SER A 129 8.66 -65.86 -13.56
N ARG A 130 7.84 -66.65 -12.85
CA ARG A 130 6.41 -66.41 -12.73
C ARG A 130 6.24 -65.02 -12.12
N ARG A 131 5.98 -64.03 -12.97
CA ARG A 131 5.66 -62.68 -12.53
C ARG A 131 4.46 -62.77 -11.60
N LYS A 132 4.61 -62.25 -10.39
CA LYS A 132 3.47 -62.09 -9.48
C LYS A 132 2.38 -61.31 -10.24
N PRO A 133 1.11 -61.72 -10.17
CA PRO A 133 0.03 -61.03 -10.85
C PRO A 133 -0.01 -59.56 -10.43
N SER A 134 -0.23 -58.67 -11.39
CA SER A 134 -0.34 -57.23 -11.13
C SER A 134 -1.54 -56.98 -10.22
N ARG A 135 -1.31 -56.32 -9.08
CA ARG A 135 -2.39 -55.91 -8.16
C ARG A 135 -3.03 -54.62 -8.65
N THR A 136 -4.35 -54.51 -8.51
CA THR A 136 -5.07 -53.25 -8.74
C THR A 136 -4.73 -52.22 -7.66
N ASN A 137 -4.99 -50.93 -7.89
CA ASN A 137 -4.73 -49.90 -6.88
C ASN A 137 -5.53 -50.11 -5.60
N ALA A 138 -6.79 -50.55 -5.71
CA ALA A 138 -7.61 -50.93 -4.55
C ALA A 138 -6.98 -52.08 -3.75
N GLN A 139 -6.51 -53.14 -4.40
CA GLN A 139 -5.82 -54.25 -3.73
C GLN A 139 -4.51 -53.82 -3.05
N LYS A 140 -3.79 -52.85 -3.63
CA LYS A 140 -2.59 -52.28 -3.01
C LYS A 140 -2.95 -51.47 -1.76
N ILE A 141 -4.02 -50.66 -1.83
CA ILE A 141 -4.51 -49.86 -0.70
C ILE A 141 -4.97 -50.79 0.43
N GLU A 142 -5.82 -51.78 0.15
CA GLU A 142 -6.30 -52.74 1.16
C GLU A 142 -5.15 -53.50 1.83
N LEU A 143 -4.14 -53.91 1.07
CA LEU A 143 -2.96 -54.54 1.64
C LEU A 143 -2.22 -53.60 2.60
N ILE A 144 -2.02 -52.34 2.22
CA ILE A 144 -1.33 -51.36 3.07
C ILE A 144 -2.15 -51.09 4.34
N LEU A 145 -3.47 -50.90 4.21
CA LEU A 145 -4.37 -50.69 5.34
C LEU A 145 -4.40 -51.89 6.28
N GLY A 146 -4.45 -53.11 5.74
CA GLY A 146 -4.35 -54.35 6.52
C GLY A 146 -3.04 -54.48 7.28
N THR A 147 -1.91 -54.08 6.67
CA THR A 147 -0.61 -54.04 7.37
C THR A 147 -0.60 -53.01 8.50
N ILE A 148 -1.11 -51.79 8.25
CA ILE A 148 -1.22 -50.74 9.28
C ILE A 148 -2.05 -51.25 10.47
N GLN A 149 -3.17 -51.91 10.18
CA GLN A 149 -4.05 -52.48 11.19
C GLN A 149 -3.39 -53.63 11.97
N THR A 150 -2.62 -54.48 11.30
CA THR A 150 -1.89 -55.61 11.94
C THR A 150 -0.87 -55.11 12.96
N GLU A 151 -0.27 -53.93 12.73
CA GLU A 151 0.66 -53.26 13.65
C GLU A 151 -0.07 -52.43 14.74
N ASN A 152 -1.40 -52.54 14.86
CA ASN A 152 -2.24 -51.75 15.76
C ASN A 152 -2.09 -50.23 15.57
N TRP A 153 -1.80 -49.78 14.36
CA TRP A 153 -1.70 -48.36 14.03
C TRP A 153 -3.00 -47.85 13.40
N THR A 154 -3.30 -46.57 13.62
CA THR A 154 -4.31 -45.86 12.81
C THR A 154 -3.64 -45.25 11.59
N LEU A 155 -4.42 -44.97 10.53
CA LEU A 155 -3.88 -44.28 9.35
C LEU A 155 -3.23 -42.94 9.71
N GLY A 156 -3.88 -42.16 10.60
CA GLY A 156 -3.34 -40.88 11.06
C GLY A 156 -2.01 -41.03 11.82
N TYR A 157 -1.92 -42.03 12.72
CA TYR A 157 -0.67 -42.32 13.43
C TYR A 157 0.44 -42.78 12.48
N PHE A 158 0.13 -43.66 11.53
CA PHE A 158 1.08 -44.08 10.49
C PHE A 158 1.63 -42.90 9.68
N LEU A 159 0.76 -42.01 9.20
CA LEU A 159 1.18 -40.80 8.48
C LEU A 159 2.06 -39.89 9.36
N TYR A 160 1.67 -39.70 10.63
CA TYR A 160 2.50 -38.95 11.58
C TYR A 160 3.89 -39.58 11.73
N GLN A 161 3.97 -40.90 11.88
CA GLN A 161 5.23 -41.65 11.99
C GLN A 161 6.11 -41.52 10.73
N ILE A 162 5.50 -41.51 9.53
CA ILE A 162 6.22 -41.31 8.27
C ILE A 162 6.88 -39.92 8.20
N PHE A 163 6.15 -38.88 8.61
CA PHE A 163 6.55 -37.49 8.37
C PHE A 163 7.27 -36.83 9.56
N ARG A 164 7.15 -37.36 10.78
CA ARG A 164 7.83 -36.78 11.96
C ARG A 164 9.34 -36.73 11.77
N ALA A 165 9.94 -35.59 12.09
CA ALA A 165 11.37 -35.36 11.99
C ALA A 165 12.10 -35.68 13.30
N LYS A 166 11.38 -35.62 14.42
CA LYS A 166 11.90 -35.83 15.77
C LYS A 166 11.15 -36.94 16.48
N ASP A 167 11.86 -37.66 17.34
CA ASP A 167 11.26 -38.64 18.23
C ASP A 167 10.54 -37.95 19.42
N ASN A 168 10.05 -38.75 20.35
CA ASN A 168 9.30 -38.25 21.51
C ASN A 168 10.20 -37.50 22.52
N GLU A 169 11.52 -37.68 22.44
CA GLU A 169 12.52 -37.03 23.28
C GLU A 169 13.11 -35.79 22.59
N GLY A 170 12.68 -35.51 21.35
CA GLY A 170 13.17 -34.40 20.53
C GLY A 170 14.44 -34.71 19.74
N GLY A 171 14.94 -35.95 19.80
CA GLY A 171 16.06 -36.45 19.02
C GLY A 171 15.73 -36.60 17.53
N GLU A 172 16.74 -36.50 16.66
CA GLU A 172 16.55 -36.69 15.22
C GLU A 172 16.28 -38.16 14.89
N ILE A 173 15.26 -38.42 14.07
CA ILE A 173 14.93 -39.80 13.67
C ILE A 173 15.83 -40.24 12.52
N HIS A 174 16.59 -41.32 12.74
CA HIS A 174 17.30 -42.02 11.67
C HIS A 174 16.33 -42.78 10.76
N ARG A 175 16.04 -42.21 9.59
CA ARG A 175 15.23 -42.84 8.55
C ARG A 175 16.09 -43.75 7.67
N SER A 176 15.53 -44.87 7.25
CA SER A 176 16.19 -45.72 6.24
C SER A 176 16.41 -44.95 4.94
N SER A 177 17.41 -45.34 4.13
CA SER A 177 17.70 -44.70 2.84
C SER A 177 16.46 -44.67 1.94
N THR A 178 15.73 -45.78 1.88
CA THR A 178 14.48 -45.90 1.11
C THR A 178 13.39 -44.97 1.62
N HIS A 179 13.16 -44.90 2.94
CA HIS A 179 12.16 -44.00 3.54
C HIS A 179 12.50 -42.54 3.24
N SER A 180 13.75 -42.13 3.46
CA SER A 180 14.24 -40.78 3.16
C SER A 180 14.05 -40.43 1.69
N GLN A 181 14.38 -41.34 0.76
CA GLN A 181 14.23 -41.13 -0.67
C GLN A 181 12.75 -40.93 -1.04
N MET A 182 11.85 -41.77 -0.54
CA MET A 182 10.42 -41.67 -0.83
C MET A 182 9.80 -40.37 -0.30
N VAL A 183 10.06 -40.04 0.97
CA VAL A 183 9.55 -38.81 1.59
C VAL A 183 10.13 -37.58 0.91
N SER A 184 11.42 -37.59 0.54
CA SER A 184 12.04 -36.48 -0.19
C SER A 184 11.42 -36.27 -1.56
N VAL A 185 11.18 -37.33 -2.34
CA VAL A 185 10.53 -37.23 -3.66
C VAL A 185 9.12 -36.66 -3.53
N PHE A 186 8.36 -37.12 -2.54
CA PHE A 186 6.99 -36.66 -2.29
C PHE A 186 6.94 -35.19 -1.82
N LEU A 187 7.68 -34.82 -0.78
CA LEU A 187 7.68 -33.45 -0.25
C LEU A 187 8.30 -32.43 -1.21
N ALA A 188 9.17 -32.87 -2.13
CA ALA A 188 9.71 -32.02 -3.20
C ALA A 188 8.74 -31.86 -4.38
N GLY A 189 7.57 -32.51 -4.37
CA GLY A 189 6.59 -32.45 -5.46
C GLY A 189 7.07 -33.13 -6.75
N ARG A 190 7.96 -34.13 -6.64
CA ARG A 190 8.48 -34.90 -7.79
C ARG A 190 7.74 -36.23 -8.02
N SER A 191 6.79 -36.57 -7.16
CA SER A 191 5.85 -37.67 -7.37
C SER A 191 4.77 -37.28 -8.39
N ASN A 192 4.06 -38.29 -8.91
CA ASN A 192 2.92 -38.06 -9.81
C ASN A 192 1.78 -37.33 -9.10
N GLU A 193 1.51 -37.72 -7.86
CA GLU A 193 0.55 -37.08 -6.96
C GLU A 193 1.30 -36.17 -5.98
N THR A 194 0.91 -34.90 -5.92
CA THR A 194 1.53 -33.90 -5.05
C THR A 194 0.77 -33.74 -3.73
N VAL A 195 1.38 -33.07 -2.75
CA VAL A 195 0.69 -32.69 -1.50
C VAL A 195 -0.53 -31.81 -1.79
N ALA A 196 -0.47 -30.96 -2.83
CA ALA A 196 -1.59 -30.10 -3.21
C ALA A 196 -2.79 -30.91 -3.72
N ASP A 197 -2.55 -31.97 -4.51
CA ASP A 197 -3.61 -32.86 -5.00
C ASP A 197 -4.30 -33.59 -3.83
N ILE A 198 -3.51 -34.04 -2.85
CA ILE A 198 -4.03 -34.71 -1.65
C ILE A 198 -4.84 -33.74 -0.79
N ILE A 199 -4.37 -32.50 -0.61
CA ILE A 199 -5.12 -31.48 0.13
C ILE A 199 -6.44 -31.14 -0.59
N ALA A 200 -6.41 -31.03 -1.92
CA ALA A 200 -7.62 -30.80 -2.71
C ALA A 200 -8.63 -31.93 -2.49
N GLU A 201 -8.17 -33.18 -2.52
CA GLU A 201 -9.00 -34.35 -2.24
C GLU A 201 -9.55 -34.31 -0.80
N TRP A 202 -8.74 -34.03 0.22
CA TRP A 202 -9.20 -33.90 1.60
C TRP A 202 -10.30 -32.82 1.78
N MET A 203 -10.22 -31.74 1.01
CA MET A 203 -11.19 -30.64 1.05
C MET A 203 -12.52 -30.99 0.38
N THR A 204 -12.56 -31.94 -0.56
CA THR A 204 -13.76 -32.36 -1.29
C THR A 204 -14.31 -33.71 -0.84
N HIS A 205 -13.50 -34.56 -0.22
CA HIS A 205 -13.83 -35.94 0.13
C HIS A 205 -15.06 -36.04 1.05
N PRO A 206 -16.06 -36.90 0.75
CA PRO A 206 -17.32 -36.96 1.50
C PRO A 206 -17.11 -37.24 3.00
N ASP A 207 -16.17 -38.12 3.35
CA ASP A 207 -15.90 -38.48 4.76
C ASP A 207 -15.24 -37.35 5.57
N GLY A 208 -14.79 -36.28 4.91
CA GLY A 208 -14.27 -35.07 5.57
C GLY A 208 -15.36 -34.02 5.85
N ARG A 209 -16.62 -34.28 5.48
CA ARG A 209 -17.71 -33.29 5.60
C ARG A 209 -18.06 -33.02 7.06
N ILE A 210 -18.09 -31.74 7.42
CA ILE A 210 -18.53 -31.28 8.73
C ILE A 210 -20.04 -30.96 8.63
N PRO A 211 -20.89 -31.51 9.52
CA PRO A 211 -22.31 -31.14 9.56
C PRO A 211 -22.47 -29.65 9.89
N ALA A 212 -23.38 -28.97 9.19
CA ALA A 212 -23.59 -27.52 9.33
C ALA A 212 -23.92 -27.11 10.77
N ASP A 213 -24.72 -27.92 11.46
CA ASP A 213 -25.18 -27.65 12.83
C ASP A 213 -24.20 -28.14 13.92
N SER A 214 -23.00 -28.60 13.55
CA SER A 214 -22.01 -29.07 14.52
C SER A 214 -21.15 -27.92 15.04
N ALA A 215 -20.75 -27.98 16.31
CA ALA A 215 -19.80 -27.03 16.91
C ALA A 215 -18.44 -26.95 16.17
N ASN A 216 -18.13 -27.96 15.36
CA ASN A 216 -16.94 -27.98 14.51
C ASN A 216 -17.07 -27.10 13.26
N SER A 217 -18.29 -26.77 12.84
CA SER A 217 -18.55 -25.85 11.72
C SER A 217 -18.01 -24.46 12.04
N ASP A 218 -18.18 -24.01 13.30
CA ASP A 218 -17.67 -22.73 13.80
C ASP A 218 -16.12 -22.67 13.83
N LEU A 219 -15.44 -23.81 13.70
CA LEU A 219 -13.99 -23.89 13.63
C LEU A 219 -13.45 -23.72 12.21
N LEU A 220 -14.29 -23.63 11.18
CA LEU A 220 -13.84 -23.31 9.82
C LEU A 220 -13.23 -21.91 9.79
N TYR A 221 -11.99 -21.81 9.31
CA TYR A 221 -11.22 -20.56 9.27
C TYR A 221 -10.96 -19.91 10.65
N SER A 222 -10.95 -20.70 11.74
CA SER A 222 -10.68 -20.20 13.08
C SER A 222 -9.32 -19.50 13.18
N THR A 223 -9.32 -18.30 13.76
CA THR A 223 -8.12 -17.52 14.09
C THR A 223 -7.73 -17.62 15.56
N THR A 224 -8.61 -18.17 16.40
CA THR A 224 -8.47 -18.17 17.85
C THR A 224 -8.01 -19.52 18.40
N VAL A 225 -8.53 -20.63 17.85
CA VAL A 225 -8.14 -21.99 18.24
C VAL A 225 -6.93 -22.43 17.41
N PRO A 226 -5.80 -22.85 18.01
CA PRO A 226 -4.67 -23.37 17.26
C PRO A 226 -5.09 -24.49 16.31
N TYR A 227 -4.71 -24.39 15.03
CA TYR A 227 -5.13 -25.36 14.01
C TYR A 227 -4.69 -26.81 14.32
N THR A 228 -3.68 -26.99 15.18
CA THR A 228 -3.19 -28.29 15.65
C THR A 228 -4.17 -29.00 16.59
N ASP A 229 -5.06 -28.24 17.23
CA ASP A 229 -6.00 -28.75 18.23
C ASP A 229 -7.38 -29.06 17.60
N ILE A 230 -7.58 -28.65 16.34
CA ILE A 230 -8.81 -28.86 15.58
C ILE A 230 -8.75 -30.25 14.93
N ARG A 231 -9.65 -31.15 15.33
CA ARG A 231 -9.65 -32.54 14.84
C ARG A 231 -10.18 -32.70 13.41
N PRO A 232 -11.29 -32.06 12.99
CA PRO A 232 -11.80 -32.25 11.63
C PRO A 232 -10.85 -31.66 10.59
N VAL A 233 -10.43 -32.46 9.62
CA VAL A 233 -9.37 -32.10 8.65
C VAL A 233 -9.67 -30.79 7.91
N ARG A 234 -10.91 -30.57 7.47
CA ARG A 234 -11.30 -29.34 6.74
C ARG A 234 -11.21 -28.09 7.61
N ALA A 235 -11.67 -28.17 8.86
CA ALA A 235 -11.57 -27.07 9.82
C ALA A 235 -10.10 -26.80 10.21
N ALA A 236 -9.30 -27.85 10.40
CA ALA A 236 -7.88 -27.73 10.70
C ALA A 236 -7.11 -27.07 9.54
N LEU A 237 -7.32 -27.51 8.30
CA LEU A 237 -6.62 -26.97 7.12
C LEU A 237 -7.01 -25.52 6.81
N THR A 238 -8.30 -25.18 6.90
CA THR A 238 -8.76 -23.80 6.68
C THR A 238 -8.25 -22.86 7.77
N SER A 239 -8.26 -23.28 9.03
CA SER A 239 -7.69 -22.52 10.15
C SER A 239 -6.18 -22.37 10.02
N PHE A 240 -5.47 -23.43 9.62
CA PHE A 240 -4.04 -23.37 9.32
C PHE A 240 -3.74 -22.29 8.27
N ALA A 241 -4.49 -22.27 7.17
CA ALA A 241 -4.34 -21.29 6.11
C ALA A 241 -4.62 -19.87 6.63
N THR A 242 -5.74 -19.64 7.32
CA THR A 242 -6.11 -18.33 7.87
C THR A 242 -5.07 -17.81 8.86
N GLN A 243 -4.62 -18.63 9.81
CA GLN A 243 -3.63 -18.25 10.80
C GLN A 243 -2.26 -17.96 10.17
N THR A 244 -1.87 -18.74 9.16
CA THR A 244 -0.62 -18.52 8.42
C THR A 244 -0.66 -17.21 7.63
N VAL A 245 -1.77 -16.95 6.92
CA VAL A 245 -1.97 -15.69 6.19
C VAL A 245 -2.03 -14.51 7.16
N GLY A 246 -2.71 -14.65 8.29
CA GLY A 246 -2.78 -13.61 9.34
C GLY A 246 -1.39 -13.24 9.86
N LYS A 247 -0.56 -14.24 10.19
CA LYS A 247 0.85 -14.01 10.57
C LYS A 247 1.63 -13.29 9.49
N ARG A 248 1.46 -13.69 8.21
CA ARG A 248 2.16 -13.05 7.09
C ARG A 248 1.74 -11.59 6.90
N VAL A 249 0.44 -11.28 6.95
CA VAL A 249 -0.08 -9.91 6.85
C VAL A 249 0.44 -9.02 7.98
N ALA A 250 0.55 -9.56 9.20
CA ALA A 250 1.15 -8.82 10.32
C ALA A 250 2.61 -8.45 10.06
N VAL A 251 3.43 -9.40 9.58
CA VAL A 251 4.84 -9.17 9.21
C VAL A 251 4.97 -8.16 8.06
N GLU A 252 4.09 -8.23 7.07
CA GLU A 252 4.04 -7.26 5.96
C GLU A 252 3.75 -5.84 6.46
N ALA A 253 2.77 -5.68 7.35
CA ALA A 253 2.47 -4.39 7.97
C ALA A 253 3.66 -3.84 8.77
N GLU A 254 4.35 -4.68 9.56
CA GLU A 254 5.58 -4.27 10.27
C GLU A 254 6.69 -3.82 9.34
N SER A 255 6.83 -4.48 8.20
CA SER A 255 7.81 -4.12 7.17
C SER A 255 7.47 -2.77 6.52
N ALA A 256 6.19 -2.53 6.23
CA ALA A 256 5.71 -1.31 5.58
C ALA A 256 5.84 -0.07 6.48
N VAL A 257 5.73 -0.23 7.80
CA VAL A 257 5.80 0.89 8.73
C VAL A 257 7.20 1.22 9.24
N LYS A 258 8.27 0.63 8.67
CA LYS A 258 9.65 1.03 8.98
C LYS A 258 9.95 2.42 8.42
N LEU A 259 10.78 3.20 9.12
CA LEU A 259 11.14 4.58 8.75
C LEU A 259 11.66 4.69 7.30
N ASN A 260 12.41 3.67 6.84
CA ASN A 260 12.99 3.60 5.51
C ASN A 260 12.04 3.10 4.41
N SER A 261 10.76 2.87 4.71
CA SER A 261 9.80 2.40 3.72
C SER A 261 9.32 3.50 2.77
N GLY A 262 9.48 4.77 3.15
CA GLY A 262 8.99 5.92 2.38
C GLY A 262 7.53 6.30 2.68
N LEU A 263 6.89 5.70 3.70
CA LEU A 263 5.57 6.11 4.19
C LEU A 263 5.62 7.17 5.31
N HIS A 264 6.83 7.55 5.73
CA HIS A 264 7.08 8.38 6.89
C HIS A 264 7.37 9.82 6.51
N VAL A 265 6.74 10.75 7.23
CA VAL A 265 6.98 12.18 7.11
C VAL A 265 7.13 12.78 8.50
N SER A 266 8.30 13.37 8.77
CA SER A 266 8.63 14.08 9.99
C SER A 266 8.42 15.57 9.83
N ILE A 267 7.56 16.13 10.69
CA ILE A 267 7.37 17.59 10.82
C ILE A 267 8.49 18.20 11.68
N GLY A 268 9.12 17.39 12.54
CA GLY A 268 10.18 17.84 13.45
C GLY A 268 11.59 17.71 12.88
N LYS A 269 12.55 18.31 13.60
CA LYS A 269 14.00 18.25 13.28
C LYS A 269 14.67 16.89 13.58
N LYS A 270 13.94 15.94 14.20
CA LYS A 270 14.52 14.68 14.70
C LYS A 270 15.01 13.75 13.58
N HIS A 271 14.30 13.73 12.45
CA HIS A 271 14.56 12.83 11.33
C HIS A 271 14.73 13.65 10.04
N PRO A 272 15.92 14.21 9.79
CA PRO A 272 16.17 15.03 8.60
C PRO A 272 15.94 14.27 7.29
N GLU A 273 16.15 12.97 7.27
CA GLU A 273 15.96 12.07 6.13
C GLU A 273 14.48 11.94 5.70
N THR A 274 13.56 12.03 6.66
CA THR A 274 12.11 12.04 6.42
C THR A 274 11.51 13.42 6.63
N LYS A 275 12.31 14.49 6.62
CA LYS A 275 11.79 15.84 6.83
C LYS A 275 10.72 16.12 5.77
N LEU A 276 9.57 16.59 6.22
CA LEU A 276 8.47 16.98 5.36
C LEU A 276 8.93 17.99 4.31
N ARG A 277 8.67 17.68 3.03
CA ARG A 277 8.90 18.56 1.89
C ARG A 277 7.63 18.79 1.09
N ARG A 278 7.57 19.90 0.37
CA ARG A 278 6.48 20.16 -0.58
C ARG A 278 6.34 19.05 -1.63
N GLU A 279 7.46 18.52 -2.12
CA GLU A 279 7.53 17.44 -3.12
C GLU A 279 6.86 16.13 -2.66
N ASP A 280 6.69 15.94 -1.35
CA ASP A 280 6.00 14.78 -0.81
C ASP A 280 4.50 14.78 -1.12
N PHE A 281 3.93 15.94 -1.45
CA PHE A 281 2.52 16.14 -1.74
C PHE A 281 2.31 16.59 -3.19
N GLY A 282 1.63 15.76 -3.98
CA GLY A 282 1.27 16.07 -5.35
C GLY A 282 0.76 14.87 -6.12
N GLU A 283 0.83 14.94 -7.44
CA GLU A 283 0.38 13.86 -8.34
C GLU A 283 1.15 12.55 -8.10
N GLY A 284 2.42 12.63 -7.71
CA GLY A 284 3.28 11.48 -7.44
C GLY A 284 3.05 10.77 -6.09
N THR A 285 2.33 11.38 -5.14
CA THR A 285 2.20 10.83 -3.77
C THR A 285 1.50 9.48 -3.74
N ILE A 286 0.35 9.35 -4.42
CA ILE A 286 -0.42 8.10 -4.45
C ILE A 286 0.36 6.98 -5.16
N PRO A 287 0.92 7.18 -6.38
CA PRO A 287 1.77 6.19 -7.02
C PRO A 287 2.95 5.74 -6.15
N ARG A 288 3.60 6.67 -5.43
CA ARG A 288 4.69 6.35 -4.50
C ARG A 288 4.23 5.43 -3.37
N VAL A 289 3.12 5.75 -2.71
CA VAL A 289 2.54 4.91 -1.64
C VAL A 289 2.11 3.54 -2.18
N GLN A 290 1.53 3.49 -3.39
CA GLN A 290 1.17 2.24 -4.06
C GLN A 290 2.37 1.35 -4.33
N ALA A 291 3.49 1.93 -4.77
CA ALA A 291 4.72 1.19 -5.01
C ALA A 291 5.23 0.54 -3.71
N VAL A 292 5.24 1.30 -2.60
CA VAL A 292 5.67 0.80 -1.29
C VAL A 292 4.75 -0.32 -0.81
N ILE A 293 3.42 -0.15 -0.89
CA ILE A 293 2.45 -1.19 -0.50
C ILE A 293 2.62 -2.45 -1.35
N LYS A 294 2.80 -2.29 -2.67
CA LYS A 294 3.00 -3.43 -3.59
C LYS A 294 4.27 -4.22 -3.26
N GLU A 295 5.34 -3.52 -2.87
CA GLU A 295 6.62 -4.14 -2.51
C GLU A 295 6.56 -4.79 -1.12
N LYS A 296 6.07 -4.07 -0.12
CA LYS A 296 6.16 -4.48 1.29
C LYS A 296 4.97 -5.32 1.77
N GLN A 297 3.80 -5.20 1.13
CA GLN A 297 2.54 -5.82 1.56
C GLN A 297 1.79 -6.54 0.42
N PRO A 298 2.43 -7.43 -0.34
CA PRO A 298 1.80 -8.07 -1.49
C PRO A 298 0.60 -8.94 -1.13
N VAL A 299 0.62 -9.67 0.00
CA VAL A 299 -0.50 -10.52 0.43
C VAL A 299 -1.65 -9.65 0.90
N THR A 300 -1.37 -8.62 1.69
CA THR A 300 -2.38 -7.65 2.15
C THR A 300 -3.06 -6.96 0.96
N LEU A 301 -2.27 -6.49 -0.01
CA LEU A 301 -2.77 -5.88 -1.24
C LEU A 301 -3.65 -6.86 -2.04
N TYR A 302 -3.26 -8.12 -2.15
CA TYR A 302 -4.06 -9.14 -2.81
C TYR A 302 -5.42 -9.33 -2.12
N LEU A 303 -5.45 -9.46 -0.80
CA LEU A 303 -6.69 -9.65 -0.03
C LEU A 303 -7.63 -8.44 -0.17
N PHE A 304 -7.12 -7.22 -0.03
CA PHE A 304 -7.92 -6.01 -0.19
C PHE A 304 -8.45 -5.84 -1.61
N ASN A 305 -7.64 -6.17 -2.62
CA ASN A 305 -8.11 -6.16 -4.01
C ASN A 305 -9.22 -7.20 -4.23
N ARG A 306 -9.14 -8.39 -3.63
CA ARG A 306 -10.22 -9.40 -3.71
C ARG A 306 -11.54 -8.89 -3.12
N ILE A 307 -11.48 -8.06 -2.08
CA ILE A 307 -12.66 -7.43 -1.47
C ILE A 307 -13.19 -6.28 -2.33
N ALA A 308 -12.30 -5.39 -2.79
CA ALA A 308 -12.67 -4.16 -3.47
C ALA A 308 -13.04 -4.35 -4.95
N MET A 309 -12.44 -5.35 -5.62
CA MET A 309 -12.62 -5.59 -7.05
C MET A 309 -13.72 -6.63 -7.29
N ARG A 310 -14.69 -6.26 -8.13
CA ARG A 310 -15.62 -7.22 -8.71
C ARG A 310 -14.97 -7.93 -9.90
N LYS A 311 -15.52 -9.08 -10.31
CA LYS A 311 -15.17 -9.70 -11.59
C LYS A 311 -15.24 -8.62 -12.70
N PRO A 312 -14.17 -8.44 -13.51
CA PRO A 312 -14.13 -7.40 -14.52
C PRO A 312 -15.35 -7.47 -15.43
N ARG A 313 -16.04 -6.34 -15.62
CA ARG A 313 -17.17 -6.27 -16.55
C ARG A 313 -16.62 -6.19 -17.96
N LYS A 314 -16.97 -7.17 -18.78
CA LYS A 314 -16.72 -7.13 -20.23
C LYS A 314 -17.96 -6.59 -20.92
N ARG A 315 -17.78 -5.64 -21.83
CA ARG A 315 -18.82 -5.19 -22.77
C ARG A 315 -18.19 -5.22 -24.15
N ASP A 316 -18.79 -5.96 -25.06
CA ASP A 316 -18.28 -6.12 -26.43
C ASP A 316 -16.81 -6.61 -26.46
N GLY A 317 -16.45 -7.52 -25.55
CA GLY A 317 -15.09 -8.06 -25.41
C GLY A 317 -14.07 -7.14 -24.70
N ILE A 318 -14.40 -5.87 -24.49
CA ILE A 318 -13.52 -4.90 -23.85
C ILE A 318 -13.76 -4.90 -22.33
N ILE A 319 -12.68 -5.00 -21.56
CA ILE A 319 -12.73 -4.83 -20.10
C ILE A 319 -12.98 -3.35 -19.80
N ILE A 320 -14.15 -3.04 -19.25
CA ILE A 320 -14.47 -1.68 -18.84
C ILE A 320 -13.79 -1.40 -17.51
N GLU A 321 -12.82 -0.48 -17.51
CA GLU A 321 -12.21 0.02 -16.29
C GLU A 321 -13.13 0.99 -15.55
N ARG A 322 -13.13 0.89 -14.21
CA ARG A 322 -13.95 1.74 -13.35
C ARG A 322 -13.29 3.11 -13.18
N LYS A 323 -13.80 4.12 -13.89
CA LYS A 323 -13.34 5.52 -13.76
C LYS A 323 -13.69 6.13 -12.38
N THR A 324 -14.89 5.89 -11.87
CA THR A 324 -15.34 6.45 -10.58
C THR A 324 -14.94 5.56 -9.42
N ARG A 325 -14.13 6.08 -8.48
CA ARG A 325 -13.58 5.32 -7.33
C ARG A 325 -12.74 4.11 -7.80
N PRO A 326 -11.58 4.35 -8.43
CA PRO A 326 -10.68 3.27 -8.82
C PRO A 326 -10.33 2.39 -7.62
N ALA A 327 -10.46 1.07 -7.76
CA ALA A 327 -10.24 0.13 -6.66
C ALA A 327 -8.83 0.27 -6.09
N ALA A 328 -7.83 0.46 -6.95
CA ALA A 328 -6.44 0.68 -6.55
C ALA A 328 -6.31 1.86 -5.57
N MET A 329 -6.94 3.00 -5.83
CA MET A 329 -6.90 4.15 -4.92
C MET A 329 -7.59 3.86 -3.59
N VAL A 330 -8.78 3.25 -3.63
CA VAL A 330 -9.53 2.90 -2.41
C VAL A 330 -8.73 1.95 -1.51
N VAL A 331 -8.16 0.91 -2.11
CA VAL A 331 -7.33 -0.08 -1.42
C VAL A 331 -6.06 0.57 -0.85
N THR A 332 -5.41 1.45 -1.60
CA THR A 332 -4.23 2.21 -1.14
C THR A 332 -4.55 3.02 0.12
N HIS A 333 -5.65 3.78 0.10
CA HIS A 333 -6.07 4.56 1.26
C HIS A 333 -6.45 3.70 2.46
N ALA A 334 -7.11 2.56 2.23
CA ALA A 334 -7.50 1.65 3.30
C ALA A 334 -6.27 1.04 3.98
N ILE A 335 -5.32 0.52 3.20
CA ILE A 335 -4.07 -0.05 3.72
C ILE A 335 -3.24 1.03 4.43
N ALA A 336 -3.04 2.20 3.83
CA ALA A 336 -2.30 3.29 4.46
C ALA A 336 -2.93 3.78 5.78
N SER A 337 -4.26 3.71 5.91
CA SER A 337 -4.94 4.01 7.19
C SER A 337 -4.65 2.94 8.24
N LEU A 338 -4.60 1.66 7.86
CA LEU A 338 -4.22 0.58 8.77
C LEU A 338 -2.75 0.67 9.21
N ASP A 339 -1.86 1.02 8.29
CA ASP A 339 -0.45 1.26 8.59
C ASP A 339 -0.29 2.44 9.57
N PHE A 340 -1.05 3.51 9.39
CA PHE A 340 -1.09 4.65 10.32
C PHE A 340 -1.69 4.30 11.68
N CYS A 341 -2.72 3.46 11.74
CA CYS A 341 -3.24 2.93 13.00
C CYS A 341 -2.18 2.11 13.76
N ARG A 342 -1.27 1.45 13.03
CA ARG A 342 -0.16 0.69 13.64
C ARG A 342 0.94 1.61 14.16
N THR A 343 1.23 2.72 13.47
CA THR A 343 2.14 3.76 13.94
C THR A 343 1.80 5.12 13.38
N ASP A 344 1.82 6.13 14.23
CA ASP A 344 1.56 7.53 13.87
C ASP A 344 2.64 8.13 12.95
N GLN A 345 3.74 7.41 12.72
CA GLN A 345 4.83 7.83 11.84
C GLN A 345 4.57 7.45 10.38
N ALA A 346 3.77 6.42 10.09
CA ALA A 346 3.37 6.02 8.73
C ALA A 346 2.26 6.94 8.19
N ASN A 347 2.55 8.24 8.16
CA ASN A 347 1.56 9.31 8.10
C ASN A 347 1.51 10.04 6.76
N LEU A 348 2.29 9.67 5.74
CA LEU A 348 2.35 10.40 4.47
C LEU A 348 0.95 10.65 3.86
N LEU A 349 0.18 9.58 3.61
CA LEU A 349 -1.15 9.68 3.01
C LEU A 349 -2.21 10.21 3.99
N PRO A 350 -2.25 9.80 5.28
CA PRO A 350 -3.09 10.44 6.29
C PRO A 350 -2.86 11.95 6.41
N LEU A 351 -1.61 12.41 6.39
CA LEU A 351 -1.26 13.83 6.51
C LEU A 351 -1.71 14.61 5.28
N MET A 352 -1.51 14.07 4.08
CA MET A 352 -2.05 14.64 2.83
C MET A 352 -3.57 14.83 2.93
N ARG A 353 -4.29 13.84 3.47
CA ARG A 353 -5.75 13.95 3.69
C ARG A 353 -6.10 15.01 4.73
N GLY A 354 -5.35 15.09 5.83
CA GLY A 354 -5.52 16.13 6.84
C GLY A 354 -5.36 17.54 6.28
N ILE A 355 -4.33 17.76 5.46
CA ILE A 355 -4.08 19.03 4.75
C ILE A 355 -5.26 19.37 3.83
N LEU A 356 -5.74 18.41 3.04
CA LEU A 356 -6.90 18.61 2.18
C LEU A 356 -8.15 19.02 2.97
N TYR A 357 -8.41 18.39 4.12
CA TYR A 357 -9.56 18.72 4.96
C TYR A 357 -9.44 20.13 5.54
N LEU A 358 -8.25 20.51 6.02
CA LEU A 358 -8.00 21.84 6.52
C LEU A 358 -8.16 22.89 5.41
N GLY A 359 -7.57 22.67 4.24
CA GLY A 359 -7.69 23.56 3.08
C GLY A 359 -9.12 23.67 2.55
N SER A 360 -9.93 22.61 2.69
CA SER A 360 -11.35 22.61 2.34
C SER A 360 -12.25 23.23 3.42
N SER A 361 -11.68 23.78 4.50
CA SER A 361 -12.42 24.30 5.66
C SER A 361 -13.41 23.28 6.23
N ALA A 362 -13.01 22.00 6.29
CA ALA A 362 -13.86 20.95 6.83
C ALA A 362 -14.26 21.26 8.30
N PRO A 363 -15.51 20.97 8.72
CA PRO A 363 -15.93 21.16 10.10
C PRO A 363 -14.99 20.44 11.09
N VAL A 364 -14.72 21.08 12.23
CA VAL A 364 -13.79 20.55 13.25
C VAL A 364 -14.24 19.18 13.74
N GLU A 365 -15.54 18.95 13.84
CA GLU A 365 -16.14 17.66 14.21
C GLU A 365 -15.75 16.56 13.21
N LEU A 366 -15.74 16.88 11.91
CA LEU A 366 -15.38 15.93 10.86
C LEU A 366 -13.88 15.60 10.90
N ILE A 367 -13.03 16.61 11.15
CA ILE A 367 -11.58 16.39 11.33
C ILE A 367 -11.33 15.53 12.57
N ASN A 368 -11.96 15.86 13.70
CA ASN A 368 -11.83 15.11 14.95
C ASN A 368 -12.30 13.66 14.79
N TYR A 369 -13.41 13.42 14.10
CA TYR A 369 -13.89 12.08 13.79
C TYR A 369 -12.86 11.30 12.97
N ASN A 370 -12.36 11.88 11.88
CA ASN A 370 -11.40 11.22 10.99
C ASN A 370 -10.05 10.96 11.67
N CYS A 371 -9.61 11.84 12.58
CA CYS A 371 -8.46 11.59 13.42
C CYS A 371 -8.65 10.37 14.32
N ARG A 372 -9.83 10.23 14.95
CA ARG A 372 -10.12 9.10 15.86
C ARG A 372 -10.16 7.75 15.16
N ILE A 373 -10.63 7.70 13.92
CA ILE A 373 -10.65 6.46 13.12
C ILE A 373 -9.34 6.21 12.35
N GLY A 374 -8.28 6.98 12.64
CA GLY A 374 -6.96 6.78 12.05
C GLY A 374 -6.88 7.07 10.55
N THR A 375 -7.72 7.96 10.01
CA THR A 375 -7.66 8.32 8.58
C THR A 375 -6.85 9.60 8.31
N MET A 376 -6.55 10.39 9.34
CA MET A 376 -5.67 11.55 9.30
C MET A 376 -5.03 11.81 10.67
N PRO A 377 -3.93 12.58 10.75
CA PRO A 377 -3.37 13.03 12.02
C PRO A 377 -4.26 14.03 12.75
N ALA A 378 -3.90 14.32 14.01
CA ALA A 378 -4.56 15.35 14.80
C ALA A 378 -4.48 16.74 14.13
N PRO A 379 -5.49 17.61 14.32
CA PRO A 379 -5.53 18.95 13.74
C PRO A 379 -4.24 19.76 13.99
N ASP A 380 -3.67 19.68 15.19
CA ASP A 380 -2.44 20.40 15.54
C ASP A 380 -1.21 19.86 14.80
N THR A 381 -1.18 18.56 14.50
CA THR A 381 -0.15 17.96 13.65
C THR A 381 -0.27 18.44 12.21
N VAL A 382 -1.50 18.50 11.67
CA VAL A 382 -1.75 19.07 10.33
C VAL A 382 -1.34 20.54 10.27
N ARG A 383 -1.69 21.35 11.28
CA ARG A 383 -1.28 22.77 11.36
C ARG A 383 0.22 22.93 11.41
N ARG A 384 0.93 22.15 12.24
CA ARG A 384 2.39 22.19 12.30
C ARG A 384 3.02 21.80 10.97
N ALA A 385 2.49 20.78 10.29
CA ALA A 385 2.96 20.40 8.96
C ALA A 385 2.82 21.57 7.95
N MET A 386 1.67 22.25 7.95
CA MET A 386 1.44 23.42 7.09
C MET A 386 2.38 24.59 7.41
N ILE A 387 2.67 24.83 8.69
CA ILE A 387 3.66 25.84 9.10
C ILE A 387 5.04 25.46 8.57
N THR A 388 5.48 24.21 8.77
CA THR A 388 6.78 23.73 8.28
C THR A 388 6.90 23.83 6.76
N LEU A 389 5.85 23.48 6.01
CA LEU A 389 5.81 23.66 4.55
C LEU A 389 5.89 25.14 4.16
N SER A 390 5.21 26.02 4.91
CA SER A 390 5.22 27.47 4.66
C SER A 390 6.58 28.10 4.96
N GLU A 391 7.27 27.64 6.01
CA GLU A 391 8.63 28.04 6.34
C GLU A 391 9.62 27.60 5.25
N GLU A 392 9.51 26.35 4.78
CA GLU A 392 10.33 25.84 3.67
C GLU A 392 10.12 26.65 2.39
N GLU A 393 8.86 26.91 2.03
CA GLU A 393 8.52 27.74 0.87
C GLU A 393 9.03 29.19 1.03
N GLY A 394 8.90 29.76 2.24
CA GLY A 394 9.42 31.09 2.55
C GLY A 394 10.94 31.16 2.39
N HIS A 395 11.67 30.12 2.80
CA HIS A 395 13.11 30.02 2.57
C HIS A 395 13.46 29.91 1.09
N ALA A 396 12.72 29.11 0.32
CA ALA A 396 12.93 28.98 -1.13
C ALA A 396 12.66 30.31 -1.85
N THR A 397 11.54 30.97 -1.54
CA THR A 397 11.18 32.29 -2.08
C THR A 397 12.20 33.35 -1.69
N GLN A 398 12.68 33.34 -0.44
CA GLN A 398 13.73 34.28 0.00
C GLN A 398 15.06 34.03 -0.72
N ALA A 399 15.42 32.76 -0.95
CA ALA A 399 16.64 32.42 -1.69
C ALA A 399 16.56 32.92 -3.13
N HIS A 400 15.41 32.70 -3.80
CA HIS A 400 15.16 33.25 -5.13
C HIS A 400 15.19 34.79 -5.12
N GLY A 401 14.51 35.44 -4.19
CA GLY A 401 14.49 36.91 -4.11
C GLY A 401 15.85 37.56 -3.78
N LYS A 402 16.83 36.79 -3.31
CA LYS A 402 18.22 37.26 -3.10
C LYS A 402 19.11 37.09 -4.32
N ASP A 403 18.67 36.32 -5.32
CA ASP A 403 19.44 36.10 -6.53
C ASP A 403 19.27 37.30 -7.47
N PRO A 404 20.33 38.11 -7.69
CA PRO A 404 20.26 39.29 -8.56
C PRO A 404 20.10 38.92 -10.03
N THR A 405 20.18 37.63 -10.38
CA THR A 405 19.98 37.11 -11.74
C THR A 405 18.55 36.58 -11.98
N THR A 406 17.65 36.83 -11.04
CA THR A 406 16.24 36.45 -11.16
C THR A 406 15.31 37.61 -10.81
N ALA A 407 14.10 37.58 -11.36
CA ALA A 407 13.05 38.53 -11.04
C ALA A 407 11.77 37.80 -10.63
N GLY A 408 10.94 38.49 -9.85
CA GLY A 408 9.64 37.98 -9.45
C GLY A 408 8.72 39.09 -8.98
N PHE A 409 7.43 38.81 -9.00
CA PHE A 409 6.39 39.72 -8.58
C PHE A 409 5.87 39.31 -7.21
N LEU A 410 5.77 40.28 -6.29
CA LEU A 410 5.16 40.08 -4.99
C LEU A 410 3.85 40.87 -4.92
N PHE A 411 2.73 40.15 -4.92
CA PHE A 411 1.40 40.71 -4.72
C PHE A 411 1.04 40.58 -3.25
N VAL A 412 1.11 41.68 -2.51
CA VAL A 412 0.67 41.72 -1.12
C VAL A 412 -0.71 42.35 -1.02
N ASP A 413 -1.54 41.80 -0.14
CA ASP A 413 -2.82 42.36 0.23
C ASP A 413 -2.99 42.33 1.76
N ASN A 414 -3.70 43.32 2.28
CA ASN A 414 -4.09 43.36 3.68
C ASN A 414 -5.24 42.38 3.88
N THR A 415 -4.96 41.26 4.53
CA THR A 415 -6.00 40.29 4.86
C THR A 415 -6.62 40.64 6.20
N GLN A 416 -7.93 40.85 6.19
CA GLN A 416 -8.72 41.08 7.40
C GLN A 416 -9.73 39.95 7.53
N ASN A 417 -9.58 39.13 8.57
CA ASN A 417 -10.52 38.09 8.90
C ASN A 417 -11.24 38.43 10.20
N TYR A 418 -12.54 38.70 10.12
CA TYR A 418 -13.37 38.94 11.28
C TYR A 418 -13.86 37.61 11.86
N ALA A 419 -13.14 37.09 12.84
CA ALA A 419 -13.51 35.89 13.58
C ALA A 419 -14.68 36.22 14.51
N ARG A 420 -15.91 36.08 13.99
CA ARG A 420 -17.14 36.23 14.78
C ARG A 420 -17.23 35.13 15.82
N ALA A 421 -17.52 35.50 17.06
CA ALA A 421 -17.88 34.54 18.10
C ALA A 421 -19.22 33.85 17.73
N ARG A 422 -19.16 32.65 17.14
CA ARG A 422 -20.34 31.85 16.76
C ARG A 422 -20.66 30.74 17.75
N ASP A 423 -19.66 30.25 18.48
CA ASP A 423 -19.80 29.24 19.52
C ASP A 423 -19.20 29.77 20.82
N LEU A 424 -19.96 29.71 21.91
CA LEU A 424 -19.57 30.14 23.26
C LEU A 424 -18.28 29.46 23.77
N ARG A 425 -17.85 28.36 23.15
CA ARG A 425 -16.64 27.61 23.49
C ARG A 425 -15.37 28.09 22.77
N ILE A 426 -15.49 28.84 21.67
CA ILE A 426 -14.36 29.23 20.81
C ILE A 426 -13.91 30.69 21.06
N GLY A 427 -14.70 31.46 21.81
CA GLY A 427 -14.36 32.81 22.25
C GLY A 427 -15.59 33.56 22.74
N ARG A 428 -15.39 34.56 23.60
CA ARG A 428 -16.48 35.44 24.08
C ARG A 428 -16.62 36.72 23.27
N GLU A 429 -15.59 37.06 22.50
CA GLU A 429 -15.48 38.32 21.79
C GLU A 429 -15.17 38.05 20.32
N SER A 430 -15.73 38.88 19.43
CA SER A 430 -15.35 38.84 18.03
C SER A 430 -13.99 39.50 17.86
N VAL A 431 -13.06 38.82 17.18
CA VAL A 431 -11.69 39.32 16.99
C VAL A 431 -11.49 39.64 15.51
N MET A 432 -10.99 40.83 15.21
CA MET A 432 -10.51 41.18 13.87
C MET A 432 -9.04 40.76 13.76
N ASN A 433 -8.79 39.66 13.05
CA ASN A 433 -7.45 39.24 12.71
C ASN A 433 -7.00 40.05 11.49
N VAL A 434 -6.11 41.01 11.71
CA VAL A 434 -5.48 41.78 10.64
C VAL A 434 -4.12 41.16 10.34
N GLY A 435 -3.86 40.90 9.07
CA GLY A 435 -2.59 40.36 8.59
C GLY A 435 -2.29 40.84 7.19
N MET A 436 -1.19 40.34 6.64
CA MET A 436 -0.80 40.55 5.25
C MET A 436 -0.71 39.16 4.60
N SER A 437 -1.33 39.00 3.44
CA SER A 437 -1.13 37.84 2.57
C SER A 437 -0.31 38.27 1.37
N GLY A 438 0.63 37.43 0.95
CA GLY A 438 1.47 37.67 -0.21
C GLY A 438 1.41 36.49 -1.16
N LEU A 439 1.30 36.77 -2.47
CA LEU A 439 1.60 35.81 -3.53
C LEU A 439 2.89 36.25 -4.20
N TYR A 440 3.90 35.38 -4.16
CA TYR A 440 5.09 35.52 -4.97
C TYR A 440 4.93 34.73 -6.26
N MET A 441 5.27 35.35 -7.39
CA MET A 441 5.30 34.70 -8.69
C MET A 441 6.68 34.92 -9.31
N GLU A 442 7.35 33.84 -9.67
CA GLU A 442 8.59 33.89 -10.44
C GLU A 442 8.30 34.45 -11.84
N ALA A 443 9.18 35.31 -12.33
CA ALA A 443 9.06 35.94 -13.63
C ALA A 443 10.23 35.48 -14.52
N PRO A 444 10.15 34.25 -15.08
CA PRO A 444 11.20 33.76 -15.96
C PRO A 444 11.31 34.67 -17.19
N ASP A 445 12.54 34.82 -17.69
CA ASP A 445 12.85 35.54 -18.93
C ASP A 445 12.56 37.05 -18.92
N VAL A 446 12.35 37.65 -17.73
CA VAL A 446 12.26 39.10 -17.60
C VAL A 446 13.66 39.70 -17.48
N ASP A 447 13.92 40.75 -18.27
CA ASP A 447 15.13 41.56 -18.15
C ASP A 447 15.13 42.28 -16.79
N ILE A 448 16.14 41.96 -15.98
CA ILE A 448 16.27 42.42 -14.59
C ILE A 448 16.61 43.91 -14.54
N GLU A 449 17.26 44.43 -15.58
CA GLU A 449 17.61 45.85 -15.68
C GLU A 449 16.35 46.74 -15.69
N VAL A 450 15.19 46.21 -16.11
CA VAL A 450 13.89 46.89 -16.04
C VAL A 450 13.47 47.19 -14.58
N PHE A 451 14.00 46.44 -13.62
CA PHE A 451 13.73 46.64 -12.18
C PHE A 451 14.81 47.46 -11.47
N ASN A 452 15.70 48.14 -12.19
CA ASN A 452 16.72 48.99 -11.60
C ASN A 452 16.09 50.13 -10.76
N LEU A 453 16.32 50.09 -9.45
CA LEU A 453 15.72 51.03 -8.50
C LEU A 453 16.22 52.46 -8.70
N GLU A 454 17.49 52.62 -9.08
CA GLU A 454 18.09 53.94 -9.31
C GLU A 454 17.56 54.56 -10.60
N ASP A 455 17.40 53.78 -11.67
CA ASP A 455 16.76 54.24 -12.90
C ASP A 455 15.30 54.65 -12.62
N LYS A 456 14.55 53.83 -11.88
CA LYS A 456 13.19 54.18 -11.44
C LYS A 456 13.14 55.48 -10.63
N ARG A 457 14.07 55.70 -9.69
CA ARG A 457 14.14 56.92 -8.88
C ARG A 457 14.49 58.14 -9.74
N ALA A 458 15.43 58.01 -10.66
CA ALA A 458 15.78 59.06 -11.62
C ALA A 458 14.58 59.45 -12.49
N LEU A 459 13.84 58.46 -13.01
CA LEU A 459 12.62 58.70 -13.80
C LEU A 459 11.49 59.33 -12.98
N ILE A 460 11.32 58.97 -11.70
CA ILE A 460 10.36 59.64 -10.80
C ILE A 460 10.75 61.09 -10.55
N ALA A 461 12.04 61.38 -10.33
CA ALA A 461 12.53 62.75 -10.12
C ALA A 461 12.29 63.66 -11.33
N LEU A 462 12.33 63.11 -12.55
CA LEU A 462 11.96 63.82 -13.79
C LEU A 462 10.46 64.13 -13.88
N ASN A 463 9.63 63.54 -13.03
CA ASN A 463 8.16 63.70 -12.97
C ASN A 463 7.44 63.53 -14.32
N ARG A 464 7.99 62.70 -15.22
CA ARG A 464 7.41 62.47 -16.57
C ARG A 464 6.04 61.81 -16.51
N ARG A 465 5.68 61.18 -15.37
CA ARG A 465 4.37 60.56 -15.15
C ARG A 465 3.20 61.54 -15.34
N LYS A 466 3.42 62.83 -15.08
CA LYS A 466 2.39 63.87 -15.26
C LYS A 466 1.98 64.05 -16.74
N ASP A 467 2.88 63.70 -17.66
CA ASP A 467 2.72 63.89 -19.10
C ASP A 467 2.30 62.60 -19.82
N VAL A 468 2.22 61.46 -19.11
CA VAL A 468 1.78 60.17 -19.67
C VAL A 468 0.27 60.18 -19.88
N THR A 469 -0.17 59.94 -21.10
CA THR A 469 -1.57 59.84 -21.51
C THR A 469 -2.04 58.38 -21.51
N VAL A 470 -3.35 58.15 -21.66
CA VAL A 470 -3.92 56.79 -21.81
C VAL A 470 -3.40 56.12 -23.08
N ASP A 471 -3.20 56.88 -24.16
CA ASP A 471 -2.69 56.36 -25.44
C ASP A 471 -1.23 55.87 -25.30
N ASP A 472 -0.42 56.52 -24.46
CA ASP A 472 0.94 56.04 -24.15
C ASP A 472 0.90 54.68 -23.44
N PHE A 473 -0.01 54.48 -22.48
CA PHE A 473 -0.18 53.20 -21.81
C PHE A 473 -0.64 52.10 -22.77
N LEU A 474 -1.57 52.41 -23.67
CA LEU A 474 -2.00 51.47 -24.72
C LEU A 474 -0.85 51.17 -25.69
N GLY A 475 0.00 52.15 -25.99
CA GLY A 475 1.20 51.97 -26.81
C GLY A 475 2.32 51.17 -26.14
N PHE A 476 2.36 51.08 -24.81
CA PHE A 476 3.31 50.24 -24.08
C PHE A 476 2.95 48.76 -24.11
N VAL A 477 1.68 48.43 -24.37
CA VAL A 477 1.25 47.06 -24.56
C VAL A 477 1.41 46.73 -26.04
N ASP A 478 2.21 45.71 -26.35
CA ASP A 478 2.21 45.14 -27.70
C ASP A 478 0.89 44.39 -27.92
N GLN A 479 -0.15 45.16 -28.28
CA GLN A 479 -1.49 44.63 -28.47
C GLN A 479 -1.51 43.55 -29.57
N LEU A 480 -0.63 43.69 -30.58
CA LEU A 480 -0.52 42.70 -31.64
C LEU A 480 0.04 41.38 -31.10
N ASP A 481 1.11 41.41 -30.30
CA ASP A 481 1.66 40.20 -29.67
C ASP A 481 0.67 39.58 -28.68
N ALA A 482 -0.02 40.41 -27.88
CA ALA A 482 -1.05 39.95 -26.96
C ALA A 482 -2.21 39.26 -27.70
N ASP A 483 -2.68 39.84 -28.81
CA ASP A 483 -3.75 39.29 -29.63
C ASP A 483 -3.31 37.99 -30.34
N VAL A 484 -2.08 37.96 -30.85
CA VAL A 484 -1.50 36.76 -31.49
C VAL A 484 -1.34 35.64 -30.48
N THR A 485 -0.74 35.92 -29.32
CA THR A 485 -0.53 34.95 -28.25
C THR A 485 -1.87 34.45 -27.69
N GLY A 486 -2.82 35.35 -27.45
CA GLY A 486 -4.18 35.00 -27.03
C GLY A 486 -4.90 34.11 -28.05
N THR A 487 -4.80 34.46 -29.33
CA THR A 487 -5.38 33.68 -30.44
C THR A 487 -4.75 32.29 -30.53
N LEU A 488 -3.41 32.20 -30.48
CA LEU A 488 -2.69 30.93 -30.50
C LEU A 488 -3.05 30.05 -29.31
N HIS A 489 -3.19 30.64 -28.11
CA HIS A 489 -3.61 29.91 -26.92
C HIS A 489 -5.03 29.35 -27.06
N ILE A 490 -5.98 30.15 -27.57
CA ILE A 490 -7.35 29.68 -27.84
C ILE A 490 -7.33 28.57 -28.89
N LEU A 491 -6.59 28.73 -29.99
CA LEU A 491 -6.46 27.71 -31.03
C LEU A 491 -5.84 26.42 -30.48
N GLU A 492 -4.83 26.50 -29.61
CA GLU A 492 -4.23 25.34 -28.96
C GLU A 492 -5.24 24.61 -28.05
N VAL A 493 -6.00 25.36 -27.25
CA VAL A 493 -7.08 24.79 -26.42
C VAL A 493 -8.14 24.11 -27.28
N LEU A 494 -8.59 24.76 -28.36
CA LEU A 494 -9.57 24.19 -29.29
C LEU A 494 -9.03 22.91 -29.95
N ALA A 495 -7.78 22.92 -30.42
CA ALA A 495 -7.14 21.75 -31.04
C ALA A 495 -6.98 20.58 -30.05
N ARG A 496 -6.69 20.86 -28.77
CA ARG A 496 -6.57 19.84 -27.72
C ARG A 496 -7.91 19.26 -27.27
N CYS A 497 -8.92 20.11 -27.14
CA CYS A 497 -10.21 19.74 -26.56
C CYS A 497 -11.23 19.21 -27.57
N ILE A 498 -11.11 19.54 -28.87
CA ILE A 498 -12.04 19.10 -29.91
C ILE A 498 -11.43 17.93 -30.70
N PRO A 499 -11.95 16.69 -30.54
CA PRO A 499 -11.34 15.49 -31.14
C PRO A 499 -11.23 15.54 -32.67
N SER A 500 -12.16 16.20 -33.36
CA SER A 500 -12.15 16.34 -34.82
C SER A 500 -11.04 17.25 -35.34
N LEU A 501 -10.51 18.16 -34.52
CA LEU A 501 -9.36 19.01 -34.88
C LEU A 501 -8.02 18.30 -34.61
N LYS A 502 -8.00 17.34 -33.67
CA LYS A 502 -6.81 16.61 -33.26
C LYS A 502 -6.21 15.74 -34.38
N SER A 503 -7.04 15.17 -35.25
CA SER A 503 -6.59 14.35 -36.38
C SER A 503 -5.86 15.15 -37.48
N GLY A 504 -6.12 16.46 -37.59
CA GLY A 504 -5.44 17.33 -38.55
C GLY A 504 -4.11 17.90 -38.03
N TRP A 505 -3.98 18.07 -36.71
CA TRP A 505 -2.83 18.75 -36.10
C TRP A 505 -1.62 17.82 -35.86
N GLY A 506 -1.85 16.52 -35.60
CA GLY A 506 -0.79 15.55 -35.28
C GLY A 506 -0.05 14.95 -36.49
N ALA A 507 -0.37 15.38 -37.72
CA ALA A 507 0.17 14.82 -38.96
C ALA A 507 1.28 15.68 -39.61
N ARG A 508 1.81 16.68 -38.90
CA ARG A 508 2.95 17.50 -39.36
C ARG A 508 4.15 17.37 -38.43
#